data_AF-F1LH51-F1
#
_entry.id   AF-F1LH51-F1
#
_cell.length_a   1.000
_cell.length_b   1.000
_cell.length_c   1.000
_cell.angle_alpha   90.00
_cell.angle_beta   90.00
_cell.angle_gamma   90.00
#
_symmetry.space_group_name_H-M   'P 1'
#
loop_
_entity.id
_entity.type
_entity.pdbx_description
1 polymer ?
#
loop_
_entity_poly.entity_id
_entity_poly.type
_entity_poly.pdbx_seq_one_letter_code
_entity_poly.pdbx_strand_id
1 'polypeptide(L)'
;MREIVHVQAGQCGNQIGAKFWEVISDEHGIQPDGSYKGDSDLQLERINVYYNEASGGKYVPRAILVDLEPGFPADALAWWRHRIWHGNVAYFEDP
;
A
#
# COMPACT_ATOMS: atom_id res chain seq x y z
N MET A 1 11.89 17.17 -4.77
CA MET A 1 10.83 16.33 -4.19
C MET A 1 11.48 15.02 -3.75
N ARG A 2 11.20 14.51 -2.54
CA ARG A 2 11.82 13.29 -2.01
C ARG A 2 10.74 12.20 -1.95
N GLU A 3 11.06 11.01 -2.43
CA GLU A 3 10.15 9.87 -2.46
C GLU A 3 10.64 8.82 -1.45
N ILE A 4 9.70 8.08 -0.86
CA ILE A 4 10.00 6.99 0.07
C ILE A 4 9.42 5.71 -0.50
N VAL A 5 10.25 4.65 -0.52
CA VAL A 5 9.80 3.28 -0.77
C VAL A 5 9.74 2.56 0.56
N HIS A 6 8.56 2.06 0.93
CA HIS A 6 8.35 1.29 2.16
C HIS A 6 8.63 -0.19 1.89
N VAL A 7 9.59 -0.79 2.58
CA VAL A 7 9.84 -2.24 2.47
C VAL A 7 9.40 -2.89 3.77
N GLN A 8 8.47 -3.84 3.67
CA GLN A 8 8.00 -4.64 4.79
C GLN A 8 8.34 -6.10 4.53
N ALA A 9 8.89 -6.77 5.54
CA ALA A 9 9.41 -8.12 5.41
C ALA A 9 8.98 -9.00 6.58
N GLY A 10 8.59 -10.23 6.26
CA GLY A 10 8.13 -11.26 7.19
C GLY A 10 6.72 -11.01 7.73
N GLN A 11 6.17 -12.04 8.37
CA GLN A 11 4.78 -12.07 8.83
C GLN A 11 4.42 -10.85 9.73
N CYS A 12 5.26 -10.56 10.73
CA CYS A 12 5.05 -9.43 11.63
C CYS A 12 5.15 -8.07 10.91
N GLY A 13 6.20 -7.90 10.08
CA GLY A 13 6.40 -6.67 9.32
C GLY A 13 5.25 -6.37 8.35
N ASN A 14 4.72 -7.40 7.71
CA ASN A 14 3.59 -7.27 6.80
C ASN A 14 2.27 -6.91 7.52
N GLN A 15 2.05 -7.41 8.74
CA GLN A 15 0.87 -7.04 9.55
C GLN A 15 0.91 -5.59 10.01
N ILE A 16 2.06 -5.13 10.50
CA ILE A 16 2.23 -3.73 10.91
C ILE A 16 2.16 -2.80 9.69
N GLY A 17 2.79 -3.22 8.59
CA GLY A 17 2.72 -2.53 7.31
C GLY A 17 1.28 -2.36 6.80
N ALA A 18 0.43 -3.38 6.97
CA ALA A 18 -1.00 -3.28 6.65
C ALA A 18 -1.68 -2.16 7.41
N LYS A 19 -1.49 -2.12 8.73
CA LYS A 19 -2.07 -1.06 9.56
C LYS A 19 -1.51 0.32 9.27
N PHE A 20 -0.22 0.41 8.96
CA PHE A 20 0.39 1.66 8.51
C PHE A 20 -0.29 2.20 7.24
N TRP A 21 -0.44 1.36 6.21
CA TRP A 21 -1.05 1.79 4.95
C TRP A 21 -2.56 2.05 5.06
N GLU A 22 -3.29 1.37 5.95
CA GLU A 22 -4.68 1.75 6.29
C GLU A 22 -4.74 3.20 6.79
N VAL A 23 -3.95 3.52 7.82
CA VAL A 23 -3.97 4.84 8.46
C VAL A 23 -3.53 5.94 7.49
N ILE A 24 -2.45 5.72 6.75
CA ILE A 24 -1.96 6.69 5.76
C ILE A 24 -2.97 6.89 4.63
N SER A 25 -3.66 5.84 4.18
CA SER A 25 -4.72 5.98 3.18
C SER A 25 -5.87 6.83 3.71
N ASP A 26 -6.31 6.58 4.94
CA ASP A 26 -7.41 7.31 5.59
C ASP A 26 -7.04 8.80 5.78
N GLU A 27 -5.82 9.11 6.23
CA GLU A 27 -5.33 10.48 6.38
C GLU A 27 -5.31 11.24 5.05
N HIS A 28 -4.92 10.57 3.97
CA HIS A 28 -4.86 11.15 2.62
C HIS A 28 -6.19 11.03 1.85
N GLY A 29 -7.26 10.50 2.45
CA GLY A 29 -8.56 10.32 1.80
C GLY A 29 -8.53 9.34 0.62
N ILE A 30 -7.57 8.42 0.59
CA ILE A 30 -7.44 7.40 -0.46
C ILE A 30 -8.30 6.20 -0.09
N GLN A 31 -9.24 5.88 -0.97
CA GLN A 31 -10.12 4.76 -0.82
C GLN A 31 -9.41 3.44 -1.17
N PRO A 32 -9.95 2.30 -0.69
CA PRO A 32 -9.47 0.96 -1.05
C PRO A 32 -9.37 0.66 -2.56
N ASP A 33 -10.00 1.43 -3.44
CA ASP A 33 -9.91 1.21 -4.89
C ASP A 33 -8.85 2.09 -5.59
N GLY A 34 -8.16 2.93 -4.81
CA GLY A 34 -7.14 3.88 -5.26
C GLY A 34 -7.71 5.27 -5.53
N SER A 35 -9.02 5.45 -5.47
CA SER A 35 -9.64 6.75 -5.72
C SER A 35 -9.43 7.70 -4.55
N TYR A 36 -9.15 8.96 -4.85
CA TYR A 36 -9.17 10.01 -3.84
C TYR A 36 -10.61 10.48 -3.59
N LYS A 37 -11.01 10.49 -2.32
CA LYS A 37 -12.28 11.02 -1.84
C LYS A 37 -12.06 11.79 -0.55
N GLY A 38 -11.24 12.83 -0.65
CA GLY A 38 -10.99 13.76 0.43
C GLY A 38 -11.90 14.98 0.40
N ASP A 39 -11.86 15.75 1.49
CA ASP A 39 -12.61 16.98 1.71
C ASP A 39 -11.70 18.20 1.89
N SER A 40 -10.38 18.00 1.88
CA SER A 40 -9.37 19.04 2.09
C SER A 40 -8.17 18.89 1.16
N ASP A 41 -7.73 20.01 0.58
CA ASP A 41 -6.54 20.07 -0.28
C ASP A 41 -5.26 19.64 0.46
N LEU A 42 -5.23 19.75 1.80
CA LEU A 42 -4.11 19.30 2.63
C LEU A 42 -3.87 17.79 2.49
N GLN A 43 -4.90 17.00 2.18
CA GLN A 43 -4.79 15.55 2.02
C GLN A 43 -4.04 15.18 0.74
N LEU A 44 -3.96 16.06 -0.25
CA LEU A 44 -3.14 15.85 -1.45
C LEU A 44 -1.73 16.44 -1.28
N GLU A 45 -1.48 17.21 -0.22
CA GLU A 45 -0.16 17.79 0.02
C GLU A 45 0.87 16.68 0.25
N ARG A 46 1.92 16.66 -0.58
CA ARG A 46 3.01 15.67 -0.52
C ARG A 46 2.55 14.21 -0.64
N ILE A 47 1.36 13.94 -1.17
CA ILE A 47 0.87 12.56 -1.36
C ILE A 47 1.83 11.70 -2.20
N ASN A 48 2.54 12.35 -3.12
CA ASN A 48 3.55 11.76 -4.00
C ASN A 48 4.77 11.17 -3.25
N VAL A 49 4.94 11.47 -1.94
CA VAL A 49 6.03 10.92 -1.12
C VAL A 49 5.84 9.42 -0.92
N TYR A 50 4.59 9.01 -0.67
CA TYR A 50 4.20 7.62 -0.41
C TYR A 50 3.48 6.97 -1.59
N TYR A 51 2.77 7.75 -2.41
CA TYR A 51 1.99 7.25 -3.54
C TYR A 51 2.60 7.65 -4.88
N ASN A 52 2.28 6.85 -5.90
CA ASN A 52 2.34 7.21 -7.30
C ASN A 52 0.92 7.52 -7.78
N GLU A 53 0.74 8.57 -8.56
CA GLU A 53 -0.50 8.78 -9.29
C GLU A 53 -0.45 7.97 -10.60
N ALA A 54 -1.31 6.97 -10.71
CA ALA A 54 -1.52 6.17 -11.90
C ALA A 54 -2.60 6.78 -12.81
N SER A 55 -2.69 6.29 -14.04
CA SER A 55 -3.72 6.71 -14.99
C SER A 55 -5.13 6.55 -14.41
N GLY A 56 -5.97 7.57 -14.58
CA GLY A 56 -7.35 7.56 -14.08
C GLY A 56 -7.54 8.09 -12.67
N GLY A 57 -6.60 8.88 -12.14
CA GLY A 57 -6.70 9.53 -10.83
C GLY A 57 -6.61 8.53 -9.67
N LYS A 58 -5.92 7.41 -9.89
CA LYS A 58 -5.72 6.37 -8.89
C LYS A 58 -4.37 6.52 -8.22
N TYR A 59 -4.33 6.38 -6.91
CA TYR A 59 -3.10 6.45 -6.12
C TYR A 59 -2.62 5.04 -5.79
N VAL A 60 -1.42 4.71 -6.25
CA VAL A 60 -0.75 3.42 -6.03
C VAL A 60 0.40 3.61 -5.05
N PRO A 61 0.35 3.01 -3.88
CA PRO A 61 1.38 3.17 -2.87
C PRO A 61 2.73 2.53 -3.25
N ARG A 62 3.81 3.13 -2.75
CA ARG A 62 5.20 2.73 -2.97
C ARG A 62 5.68 1.82 -1.85
N ALA A 63 5.20 0.59 -1.82
CA ALA A 63 5.75 -0.44 -0.95
C ALA A 63 6.04 -1.75 -1.65
N ILE A 64 6.93 -2.49 -1.01
CA ILE A 64 7.29 -3.85 -1.37
C ILE A 64 7.00 -4.70 -0.13
N LEU A 65 6.23 -5.76 -0.33
CA LEU A 65 5.98 -6.77 0.68
C LEU A 65 6.84 -7.98 0.35
N VAL A 66 7.56 -8.47 1.34
CA VAL A 66 8.39 -9.66 1.27
C VAL A 66 7.90 -10.63 2.35
N ASP A 67 7.61 -11.85 1.97
CA ASP A 67 7.33 -12.93 2.93
C ASP A 67 7.92 -14.23 2.38
N LEU A 68 8.47 -15.05 3.28
CA LEU A 68 8.99 -16.39 3.00
C LEU A 68 8.08 -17.48 3.60
N GLU A 69 7.13 -17.10 4.45
CA GLU A 69 6.21 -18.06 5.06
C GLU A 69 5.03 -18.33 4.11
N PRO A 70 4.73 -19.60 3.77
CA PRO A 70 3.57 -19.96 2.95
C PRO A 70 2.24 -19.70 3.66
N GLY A 71 2.30 -19.33 4.95
CA GLY A 71 1.19 -19.02 5.83
C GLY A 71 0.86 -17.53 5.96
N PHE A 72 1.41 -16.65 5.11
CA PHE A 72 0.81 -15.32 4.98
C PHE A 72 -0.66 -15.54 4.65
N PRO A 73 -1.62 -15.07 5.48
CA PRO A 73 -3.00 -15.50 5.30
C PRO A 73 -3.40 -15.11 3.88
N ALA A 74 -3.90 -16.07 3.11
CA ALA A 74 -4.44 -15.81 1.78
C ALA A 74 -5.44 -14.62 1.82
N ASP A 75 -6.08 -14.42 2.98
CA ASP A 75 -6.88 -13.27 3.33
C ASP A 75 -6.10 -11.95 3.34
N ALA A 76 -4.86 -11.88 3.82
CA ALA A 76 -4.07 -10.65 3.77
C ALA A 76 -3.65 -10.33 2.33
N LEU A 77 -3.21 -11.29 1.51
CA LEU A 77 -2.91 -11.02 0.10
C LEU A 77 -4.17 -10.65 -0.69
N ALA A 78 -5.31 -11.32 -0.44
CA ALA A 78 -6.59 -10.93 -1.01
C ALA A 78 -6.99 -9.52 -0.52
N TRP A 79 -6.84 -9.25 0.77
CA TRP A 79 -7.07 -7.95 1.38
C TRP A 79 -6.19 -6.87 0.72
N TRP A 80 -4.89 -7.11 0.52
CA TRP A 80 -3.97 -6.18 -0.16
C TRP A 80 -4.34 -5.96 -1.64
N ARG A 81 -4.65 -7.03 -2.38
CA ARG A 81 -5.03 -6.98 -3.81
C ARG A 81 -6.34 -6.24 -4.06
N HIS A 82 -7.27 -6.30 -3.12
CA HIS A 82 -8.57 -5.65 -3.23
C HIS A 82 -8.57 -4.18 -2.77
N ARG A 83 -7.48 -3.70 -2.14
CA ARG A 83 -7.48 -2.46 -1.34
C ARG A 83 -6.57 -1.34 -1.84
N ILE A 84 -5.88 -1.48 -3.00
CA ILE A 84 -5.21 -0.42 -3.83
C ILE A 84 -3.95 -0.95 -4.55
N TRP A 85 -3.45 -2.14 -4.18
CA TRP A 85 -2.12 -2.59 -4.56
C TRP A 85 -2.12 -3.45 -5.82
N HIS A 86 -2.13 -2.78 -6.98
CA HIS A 86 -1.93 -3.42 -8.27
C HIS A 86 -0.48 -3.22 -8.76
N GLY A 87 0.47 -4.03 -8.27
CA GLY A 87 1.75 -4.20 -9.00
C GLY A 87 3.05 -4.33 -8.22
N ASN A 88 3.11 -4.09 -6.91
CA ASN A 88 4.39 -4.05 -6.16
C ASN A 88 4.56 -5.15 -5.10
N VAL A 89 3.80 -6.23 -5.18
CA VAL A 89 3.91 -7.34 -4.22
C VAL A 89 4.89 -8.38 -4.76
N ALA A 90 6.03 -8.55 -4.11
CA ALA A 90 7.07 -9.51 -4.49
C ALA A 90 7.05 -10.70 -3.52
N TYR A 91 6.37 -11.78 -3.91
CA TYR A 91 6.41 -13.04 -3.17
C TYR A 91 7.66 -13.82 -3.53
N PHE A 92 8.40 -14.27 -2.52
CA PHE A 92 9.49 -15.21 -2.67
C PHE A 92 9.06 -16.51 -1.97
N GLU A 93 8.55 -17.46 -2.74
CA GLU A 93 8.40 -18.84 -2.27
C GLU A 93 9.79 -19.50 -2.34
N ASP A 94 10.23 -20.16 -1.26
CA ASP A 94 11.38 -21.07 -1.34
C ASP A 94 11.10 -22.15 -2.41
N PRO A 95 12.08 -22.54 -3.23
CA PRO A 95 11.90 -23.45 -4.37
C PRO A 95 11.48 -24.88 -3.99
#